data_AF-A0A1E5H370-F1
#
_entry.id   AF-A0A1E5H370-F1
#
_cell.length_a   1.000
_cell.length_b   1.000
_cell.length_c   1.000
_cell.angle_alpha   90.00
_cell.angle_beta   90.00
_cell.angle_gamma   90.00
#
_symmetry.space_group_name_H-M   'P 1'
#
loop_
_entity.id
_entity.type
_entity.pdbx_description
1 polymer ?
#
loop_
_entity_poly.entity_id
_entity_poly.type
_entity_poly.pdbx_seq_one_letter_code
_entity_poly.pdbx_strand_id
1 'polypeptide(L)'
;MKKWGTIVGFMCLGLGLFATQVYAESDLDTIYNDGIVEEFFQQESIPSELETLAFEGGVVSEEGFIPEIPKDALFVSDKESGVSSMDPRSIIGSDNRKIVSNTTLDPYKKVAFLVITYPNGKSYIGTGNLVSSDTVLTAGHCIYSKENGGFAKSVTVYPGYNGNYAPYGVAYSKKLMSVRGWTENGNSQHDIGAIKLDRNIGNSVGWFGLTTVMNSPITLSGYHGDLNKKMGTETENILRTTANNVYYKLDSTGGSSGSGVYNNNKQILSVHAYGAGSENFGTRINEEKFYVVRSWITSLPLVPPSTQGVNYNSHLMDLGWIGNVANGSVSGTVGQKRRMEAIKISINNLGHIGGSIQYRSHVQDKGWMNWVSNGAVSGTTGQKKRMEAIQIKLTGEIAKVYNVEYRAHVSNKGWLPWVQNGQTAGTTGEARQMEAIQIRLVKK
;
A
#
# COMPACT_ATOMS: atom_id res chain seq x y z
N MET A 1 15.17 -36.01 -15.13
CA MET A 1 14.62 -36.05 -16.51
C MET A 1 13.22 -35.46 -16.49
N LYS A 2 13.11 -34.15 -16.76
CA LYS A 2 11.83 -33.43 -16.81
C LYS A 2 11.23 -33.58 -18.21
N LYS A 3 10.03 -34.14 -18.32
CA LYS A 3 9.27 -34.18 -19.57
C LYS A 3 8.56 -32.84 -19.77
N TRP A 4 8.86 -32.20 -20.89
CA TRP A 4 8.14 -31.05 -21.41
C TRP A 4 6.87 -31.55 -22.09
N GLY A 5 5.72 -31.00 -21.72
CA GLY A 5 4.45 -31.19 -22.43
C GLY A 5 4.27 -30.09 -23.48
N THR A 6 4.43 -30.46 -24.74
CA THR A 6 4.06 -29.66 -25.91
C THR A 6 2.53 -29.61 -26.02
N ILE A 7 1.91 -28.42 -26.05
CA ILE A 7 0.53 -28.27 -26.50
C ILE A 7 0.56 -27.65 -27.90
N VAL A 8 -0.08 -28.36 -28.82
CA VAL A 8 -0.20 -28.09 -30.25
C VAL A 8 -1.25 -27.01 -30.48
N GLY A 9 -0.87 -25.92 -31.14
CA GLY A 9 -1.81 -24.89 -31.61
C GLY A 9 -2.45 -25.29 -32.93
N PHE A 10 -3.79 -25.36 -32.96
CA PHE A 10 -4.56 -25.43 -34.19
C PHE A 10 -4.68 -24.03 -34.81
N MET A 11 -4.32 -23.90 -36.08
CA MET A 11 -4.53 -22.71 -36.90
C MET A 11 -6.02 -22.53 -37.21
N CYS A 12 -6.57 -21.36 -36.89
CA CYS A 12 -7.74 -20.80 -37.55
C CYS A 12 -7.45 -19.34 -37.94
N LEU A 13 -7.60 -19.06 -39.23
CA LEU A 13 -7.45 -17.75 -39.85
C LEU A 13 -8.67 -16.87 -39.57
N GLY A 14 -8.41 -15.59 -39.30
CA GLY A 14 -9.36 -14.51 -39.57
C GLY A 14 -10.10 -13.94 -38.36
N LEU A 15 -9.59 -12.80 -37.88
CA LEU A 15 -10.22 -11.64 -37.21
C LEU A 15 -9.29 -11.16 -36.09
N GLY A 16 -8.96 -9.87 -36.11
CA GLY A 16 -8.01 -9.26 -35.18
C GLY A 16 -8.49 -9.36 -33.73
N LEU A 17 -8.01 -10.39 -33.02
CA LEU A 17 -8.04 -10.41 -31.57
C LEU A 17 -6.85 -9.62 -31.06
N PHE A 18 -7.11 -8.55 -30.32
CA PHE A 18 -6.17 -8.12 -29.29
C PHE A 18 -5.99 -9.31 -28.37
N ALA A 19 -4.84 -9.99 -28.46
CA ALA A 19 -4.49 -11.03 -27.51
C ALA A 19 -4.37 -10.35 -26.13
N THR A 20 -5.41 -10.44 -25.31
CA THR A 20 -5.29 -10.22 -23.88
C THR A 20 -4.32 -11.29 -23.40
N GLN A 21 -3.10 -10.88 -23.06
CA GLN A 21 -2.12 -11.76 -22.45
C GLN A 21 -2.72 -12.21 -21.11
N VAL A 22 -3.23 -13.43 -21.06
CA VAL A 22 -3.75 -14.03 -19.82
C VAL A 22 -2.54 -14.41 -18.99
N TYR A 23 -2.29 -13.68 -17.91
CA TYR A 23 -1.25 -14.03 -16.96
C TYR A 23 -1.77 -15.14 -16.03
N ALA A 24 -0.87 -15.96 -15.49
CA ALA A 24 -1.25 -16.97 -14.52
C ALA A 24 -1.71 -16.27 -13.22
N GLU A 25 -2.78 -16.78 -12.60
CA GLU A 25 -3.29 -16.27 -11.33
C GLU A 25 -2.18 -16.27 -10.27
N SER A 26 -2.03 -15.16 -9.56
CA SER A 26 -1.02 -15.00 -8.51
C SER A 26 -1.67 -15.03 -7.14
N ASP A 27 -0.99 -15.63 -6.15
CA ASP A 27 -1.37 -15.51 -4.74
C ASP A 27 -1.37 -14.05 -4.25
N LEU A 28 -0.76 -13.14 -5.01
CA LEU A 28 -0.71 -11.69 -4.74
C LEU A 28 -1.72 -10.87 -5.52
N ASP A 29 -2.56 -11.48 -6.38
CA ASP A 29 -3.68 -10.79 -7.00
C ASP A 29 -4.54 -10.13 -5.91
N THR A 30 -4.85 -8.85 -6.09
CA THR A 30 -5.68 -8.12 -5.12
C THR A 30 -7.15 -8.42 -5.40
N ILE A 31 -7.82 -8.97 -4.40
CA ILE A 31 -9.26 -9.19 -4.39
C ILE A 31 -9.92 -8.09 -3.57
N TYR A 32 -10.94 -7.48 -4.15
CA TYR A 32 -11.72 -6.42 -3.53
C TYR A 32 -13.05 -6.93 -2.99
N ASN A 33 -13.62 -6.24 -2.00
CA ASN A 33 -14.93 -6.58 -1.44
C ASN A 33 -16.11 -6.40 -2.42
N ASP A 34 -15.92 -5.73 -3.56
CA ASP A 34 -16.88 -5.64 -4.66
C ASP A 34 -16.71 -6.78 -5.69
N GLY A 35 -15.78 -7.72 -5.45
CA GLY A 35 -15.49 -8.86 -6.32
C GLY A 35 -14.56 -8.54 -7.48
N ILE A 36 -14.07 -7.30 -7.62
CA ILE A 36 -13.05 -6.96 -8.61
C ILE A 36 -11.74 -7.66 -8.24
N VAL A 37 -11.01 -8.12 -9.26
CA VAL A 37 -9.67 -8.69 -9.13
C VAL A 37 -8.70 -7.80 -9.90
N GLU A 38 -7.61 -7.40 -9.25
CA GLU A 38 -6.47 -6.74 -9.88
C GLU A 38 -5.26 -7.68 -9.86
N GLU A 39 -4.80 -8.05 -11.05
CA GLU A 39 -3.65 -8.95 -11.23
C GLU A 39 -2.35 -8.33 -10.69
N PHE A 40 -1.54 -9.15 -10.01
CA PHE A 40 -0.22 -8.74 -9.56
C PHE A 40 0.82 -8.95 -10.67
N PHE A 41 1.58 -7.88 -10.99
CA PHE A 41 2.68 -7.94 -11.94
C PHE A 41 4.02 -7.73 -11.23
N GLN A 42 4.84 -8.77 -11.23
CA GLN A 42 6.20 -8.70 -10.71
C GLN A 42 7.05 -7.75 -11.57
N GLN A 43 7.76 -6.81 -10.95
CA GLN A 43 8.68 -5.93 -11.67
C GLN A 43 10.00 -6.67 -11.97
N GLU A 44 10.53 -6.54 -13.19
CA GLU A 44 11.75 -7.24 -13.65
C GLU A 44 13.01 -6.90 -12.83
N SER A 45 13.00 -5.82 -12.07
CA SER A 45 14.08 -5.44 -11.15
C SER A 45 13.54 -4.73 -9.91
N ILE A 46 13.26 -5.50 -8.88
CA ILE A 46 12.88 -4.96 -7.58
C ILE A 46 14.14 -4.80 -6.73
N PRO A 47 14.47 -3.58 -6.24
CA PRO A 47 15.48 -3.44 -5.20
C PRO A 47 15.09 -4.27 -3.97
N SER A 48 16.05 -4.99 -3.37
CA SER A 48 15.81 -5.83 -2.19
C SER A 48 15.54 -5.03 -0.92
N GLU A 49 16.07 -3.81 -0.84
CA GLU A 49 15.88 -2.89 0.29
C GLU A 49 14.97 -1.75 -0.15
N LEU A 50 13.73 -1.79 0.33
CA LEU A 50 12.69 -0.83 0.02
C LEU A 50 12.16 -0.25 1.31
N GLU A 51 11.97 1.06 1.33
CA GLU A 51 11.47 1.77 2.50
C GLU A 51 10.52 2.90 2.10
N THR A 52 9.50 3.10 2.92
CA THR A 52 8.71 4.33 2.95
C THR A 52 8.91 5.04 4.29
N LEU A 53 8.81 6.36 4.29
CA LEU A 53 8.99 7.15 5.51
C LEU A 53 7.67 7.24 6.28
N ALA A 54 7.77 7.13 7.61
CA ALA A 54 6.70 7.48 8.50
C ALA A 54 6.41 8.99 8.41
N PHE A 55 5.14 9.36 8.55
CA PHE A 55 4.71 10.75 8.61
C PHE A 55 4.11 11.04 9.97
N GLU A 56 4.47 12.17 10.55
CA GLU A 56 3.87 12.67 11.79
C GLU A 56 2.72 13.61 11.44
N GLY A 57 1.49 13.20 11.79
CA GLY A 57 0.29 14.00 11.53
C GLY A 57 0.20 15.24 12.40
N GLY A 58 -0.52 16.24 11.89
CA GLY A 58 -0.79 17.51 12.58
C GLY A 58 -1.93 17.34 13.58
N VAL A 59 -1.70 17.75 14.82
CA VAL A 59 -2.65 17.61 15.93
C VAL A 59 -4.00 18.25 15.58
N VAL A 60 -5.03 17.42 15.47
CA VAL A 60 -6.43 17.82 15.57
C VAL A 60 -7.14 16.68 16.31
N SER A 61 -7.16 16.74 17.64
CA SER A 61 -8.10 15.94 18.40
C SER A 61 -9.49 16.50 18.12
N GLU A 62 -10.31 15.76 17.38
CA GLU A 62 -11.74 16.02 17.39
C GLU A 62 -12.28 15.31 18.64
N GLU A 63 -12.91 16.06 19.55
CA GLU A 63 -13.77 15.44 20.56
C GLU A 63 -14.95 14.80 19.83
N GLY A 64 -14.77 13.54 19.45
CA GLY A 64 -15.68 12.81 18.57
C GLY A 64 -16.53 11.81 19.34
N PHE A 65 -17.84 11.92 19.16
CA PHE A 65 -18.86 10.92 19.49
C PHE A 65 -18.35 9.49 19.27
N ILE A 66 -18.51 8.63 20.29
CA ILE A 66 -18.19 7.20 20.21
C ILE A 66 -19.47 6.49 19.72
N PRO A 67 -19.52 5.95 18.49
CA PRO A 67 -20.56 5.01 18.13
C PRO A 67 -20.49 3.83 19.11
N GLU A 68 -21.63 3.39 19.64
CA GLU A 68 -21.65 2.28 20.60
C GLU A 68 -21.00 1.05 19.96
N ILE A 69 -19.88 0.60 20.52
CA ILE A 69 -19.23 -0.65 20.11
C ILE A 69 -20.21 -1.78 20.48
N PRO A 70 -20.57 -2.69 19.55
CA PRO A 70 -21.47 -3.79 19.85
C PRO A 70 -21.02 -4.55 21.10
N LYS A 71 -21.92 -4.74 22.07
CA LYS A 71 -21.61 -5.37 23.36
C LYS A 71 -21.17 -6.82 23.22
N ASP A 72 -21.57 -7.45 22.13
CA ASP A 72 -21.31 -8.84 21.74
C ASP A 72 -20.12 -8.99 20.78
N ALA A 73 -19.40 -7.91 20.45
CA ALA A 73 -18.23 -7.99 19.59
C ALA A 73 -17.12 -8.83 20.25
N LEU A 74 -16.66 -9.88 19.54
CA LEU A 74 -15.61 -10.79 19.99
C LEU A 74 -14.24 -10.34 19.51
N PHE A 75 -13.15 -10.73 20.16
CA PHE A 75 -11.82 -10.46 19.61
C PHE A 75 -11.48 -11.45 18.49
N VAL A 76 -10.87 -10.95 17.41
CA VAL A 76 -10.36 -11.78 16.31
C VAL A 76 -9.30 -12.74 16.88
N SER A 77 -9.39 -14.03 16.56
CA SER A 77 -8.47 -15.05 17.06
C SER A 77 -7.08 -14.91 16.46
N ASP A 78 -6.04 -15.03 17.29
CA ASP A 78 -4.63 -15.07 16.90
C ASP A 78 -4.09 -16.51 16.81
N LYS A 79 -4.94 -17.54 16.81
CA LYS A 79 -4.50 -18.93 16.65
C LYS A 79 -4.40 -19.35 15.19
N GLU A 80 -3.33 -20.06 14.86
CA GLU A 80 -3.22 -20.77 13.57
C GLU A 80 -4.20 -21.96 13.52
N SER A 81 -4.94 -22.05 12.42
CA SER A 81 -5.89 -23.14 12.15
C SER A 81 -5.18 -24.51 12.18
N GLY A 82 -5.56 -25.38 13.12
CA GLY A 82 -5.01 -26.74 13.23
C GLY A 82 -4.02 -26.99 14.38
N VAL A 83 -3.70 -25.97 15.19
CA VAL A 83 -2.89 -26.13 16.40
C VAL A 83 -3.78 -26.42 17.61
N SER A 84 -3.75 -27.67 18.11
CA SER A 84 -4.42 -28.05 19.37
C SER A 84 -3.49 -27.84 20.57
N SER A 85 -3.70 -26.80 21.38
CA SER A 85 -3.34 -26.85 22.81
C SER A 85 -4.00 -25.74 23.64
N MET A 86 -4.14 -26.07 24.93
CA MET A 86 -4.93 -25.42 25.96
C MET A 86 -4.27 -24.14 26.52
N ASP A 87 -4.23 -23.07 25.76
CA ASP A 87 -4.35 -21.69 26.30
C ASP A 87 -4.85 -20.81 25.15
N PRO A 88 -5.96 -20.05 25.28
CA PRO A 88 -6.39 -19.09 24.26
C PRO A 88 -5.39 -17.94 24.03
N ARG A 89 -4.32 -17.82 24.83
CA ARG A 89 -3.36 -16.71 24.81
C ARG A 89 -2.01 -17.11 24.20
N SER A 90 -1.46 -16.22 23.38
CA SER A 90 -0.15 -16.36 22.75
C SER A 90 0.94 -15.62 23.55
N ILE A 91 0.88 -15.71 24.88
CA ILE A 91 1.88 -15.14 25.79
C ILE A 91 3.06 -16.09 25.88
N ILE A 92 4.26 -15.62 25.55
CA ILE A 92 5.47 -16.43 25.46
C ILE A 92 6.33 -16.23 26.71
N GLY A 93 6.06 -17.05 27.73
CA GLY A 93 6.75 -16.96 29.01
C GLY A 93 6.08 -15.97 29.95
N SER A 94 6.79 -14.92 30.37
CA SER A 94 6.21 -13.86 31.19
C SER A 94 5.63 -12.77 30.31
N ASP A 95 4.44 -12.27 30.66
CA ASP A 95 3.80 -11.18 29.94
C ASP A 95 4.57 -9.87 30.13
N ASN A 96 5.22 -9.39 29.06
CA ASN A 96 6.04 -8.18 29.08
C ASN A 96 5.33 -6.96 28.48
N ARG A 97 4.06 -7.11 28.08
CA ARG A 97 3.28 -6.01 27.50
C ARG A 97 3.07 -4.91 28.53
N LYS A 98 3.18 -3.68 28.05
CA LYS A 98 2.86 -2.47 28.80
C LYS A 98 1.58 -1.87 28.25
N ILE A 99 0.66 -1.50 29.12
CA ILE A 99 -0.51 -0.71 28.73
C ILE A 99 -0.03 0.68 28.32
N VAL A 100 -0.43 1.12 27.13
CA VAL A 100 -0.22 2.49 26.65
C VAL A 100 -1.24 3.41 27.34
N SER A 101 -0.78 4.21 28.29
CA SER A 101 -1.66 5.13 29.03
C SER A 101 -2.10 6.34 28.18
N ASN A 102 -1.22 6.83 27.31
CA ASN A 102 -1.48 7.95 26.42
C ASN A 102 -1.30 7.57 24.94
N THR A 103 -2.40 7.21 24.30
CA THR A 103 -2.47 6.83 22.88
C THR A 103 -2.42 8.02 21.92
N THR A 104 -2.36 9.26 22.41
CA THR A 104 -2.20 10.44 21.54
C THR A 104 -0.75 10.67 21.12
N LEU A 105 0.20 9.98 21.75
CA LEU A 105 1.62 10.07 21.43
C LEU A 105 1.97 9.26 20.17
N ASP A 106 3.05 9.67 19.50
CA ASP A 106 3.65 8.90 18.40
C ASP A 106 4.41 7.68 18.98
N PRO A 107 4.28 6.47 18.39
CA PRO A 107 3.49 6.12 17.21
C PRO A 107 2.06 5.65 17.49
N TYR A 108 1.62 5.57 18.75
CA TYR A 108 0.35 4.96 19.16
C TYR A 108 -0.88 5.58 18.50
N LYS A 109 -0.88 6.88 18.23
CA LYS A 109 -1.99 7.54 17.51
C LYS A 109 -2.26 6.98 16.11
N LYS A 110 -1.27 6.31 15.50
CA LYS A 110 -1.34 5.69 14.17
C LYS A 110 -1.87 4.24 14.22
N VAL A 111 -2.00 3.67 15.41
CA VAL A 111 -2.52 2.31 15.65
C VAL A 111 -4.02 2.41 15.88
N ALA A 112 -4.80 1.67 15.11
CA ALA A 112 -6.25 1.75 15.07
C ALA A 112 -6.92 0.50 15.67
N PHE A 113 -7.92 0.75 16.53
CA PHE A 113 -8.86 -0.27 16.99
C PHE A 113 -9.90 -0.46 15.89
N LEU A 114 -10.13 -1.71 15.50
CA LEU A 114 -11.07 -2.06 14.44
C LEU A 114 -12.31 -2.72 15.03
N VAL A 115 -13.48 -2.27 14.61
CA VAL A 115 -14.75 -3.01 14.80
C VAL A 115 -15.21 -3.51 13.45
N ILE A 116 -15.19 -4.81 13.25
CA ILE A 116 -15.39 -5.49 11.98
C ILE A 116 -16.72 -6.23 12.03
N THR A 117 -17.68 -5.88 11.18
CA THR A 117 -18.97 -6.57 11.09
C THR A 117 -19.03 -7.37 9.79
N TYR A 118 -19.32 -8.67 9.90
CA TYR A 118 -19.39 -9.58 8.76
C TYR A 118 -20.81 -9.76 8.22
N PRO A 119 -20.97 -10.32 7.00
CA PRO A 119 -22.27 -10.61 6.40
C PRO A 119 -23.19 -11.48 7.26
N ASN A 120 -22.63 -12.39 8.07
CA ASN A 120 -23.41 -13.22 8.99
C ASN A 120 -23.93 -12.47 10.25
N GLY A 121 -23.69 -11.16 10.35
CA GLY A 121 -24.12 -10.30 11.45
C GLY A 121 -23.19 -10.27 12.66
N LYS A 122 -22.19 -11.16 12.72
CA LYS A 122 -21.22 -11.17 13.83
C LYS A 122 -20.25 -9.99 13.72
N SER A 123 -19.88 -9.45 14.87
CA SER A 123 -18.88 -8.39 14.97
C SER A 123 -17.63 -8.88 15.71
N TYR A 124 -16.48 -8.42 15.24
CA TYR A 124 -15.17 -8.74 15.81
C TYR A 124 -14.33 -7.50 16.05
N ILE A 125 -13.34 -7.62 16.93
CA ILE A 125 -12.36 -6.60 17.27
C ILE A 125 -10.98 -7.06 16.80
N GLY A 126 -10.30 -6.19 16.05
CA GLY A 126 -8.93 -6.41 15.62
C GLY A 126 -8.10 -5.13 15.70
N THR A 127 -6.88 -5.18 15.17
CA THR A 127 -5.96 -4.05 15.10
C THR A 127 -5.63 -3.73 13.65
N GLY A 128 -5.37 -2.46 13.35
CA GLY A 128 -4.73 -2.04 12.11
C GLY A 128 -3.84 -0.83 12.31
N ASN A 129 -3.08 -0.45 11.30
CA ASN A 129 -2.14 0.66 11.35
C ASN A 129 -2.32 1.59 10.16
N LEU A 130 -2.41 2.89 10.39
CA LEU A 130 -2.43 3.87 9.31
C LEU A 130 -1.10 3.81 8.54
N VAL A 131 -1.18 3.62 7.23
CA VAL A 131 -0.03 3.59 6.28
C VAL A 131 -0.12 4.67 5.20
N SER A 132 -1.22 5.43 5.20
CA SER A 132 -1.40 6.66 4.41
C SER A 132 -2.40 7.59 5.11
N SER A 133 -2.81 8.68 4.42
CA SER A 133 -3.88 9.55 4.91
C SER A 133 -5.23 8.83 5.04
N ASP A 134 -5.48 7.76 4.28
CA ASP A 134 -6.78 7.11 4.13
C ASP A 134 -6.71 5.58 4.00
N THR A 135 -5.58 4.96 4.30
CA THR A 135 -5.38 3.51 4.21
C THR A 135 -4.88 2.95 5.54
N VAL A 136 -5.55 1.91 6.02
CA VAL A 136 -5.15 1.12 7.18
C VAL A 136 -4.67 -0.24 6.70
N LEU A 137 -3.49 -0.67 7.14
CA LEU A 137 -2.97 -2.03 6.95
C LEU A 137 -3.42 -2.91 8.13
N THR A 138 -3.82 -4.14 7.84
CA THR A 138 -4.27 -5.13 8.84
C THR A 138 -4.04 -6.56 8.30
N ALA A 139 -4.42 -7.58 9.06
CA ALA A 139 -4.35 -8.98 8.61
C ALA A 139 -5.52 -9.26 7.64
N GLY A 140 -5.31 -10.16 6.69
CA GLY A 140 -6.36 -10.57 5.75
C GLY A 140 -7.57 -11.15 6.49
N HIS A 141 -7.34 -11.97 7.51
CA HIS A 141 -8.37 -12.62 8.31
C HIS A 141 -9.20 -11.64 9.15
N CYS A 142 -8.69 -10.42 9.41
CA CYS A 142 -9.46 -9.36 10.06
C CYS A 142 -10.55 -8.78 9.13
N ILE A 143 -10.43 -8.91 7.82
CA ILE A 143 -11.36 -8.30 6.85
C ILE A 143 -11.99 -9.30 5.89
N TYR A 144 -11.53 -10.55 5.88
CA TYR A 144 -12.08 -11.64 5.08
C TYR A 144 -12.10 -12.94 5.86
N SER A 145 -13.26 -13.61 5.91
CA SER A 145 -13.40 -14.94 6.49
C SER A 145 -14.48 -15.72 5.74
N LYS A 146 -14.12 -16.88 5.17
CA LYS A 146 -15.07 -17.77 4.48
C LYS A 146 -16.19 -18.21 5.41
N GLU A 147 -15.87 -18.53 6.67
CA GLU A 147 -16.83 -18.94 7.69
C GLU A 147 -17.84 -17.83 8.03
N ASN A 148 -17.43 -16.56 7.90
CA ASN A 148 -18.27 -15.41 8.18
C ASN A 148 -18.94 -14.81 6.93
N GLY A 149 -18.84 -15.47 5.77
CA GLY A 149 -19.50 -15.05 4.52
C GLY A 149 -18.64 -14.21 3.58
N GLY A 150 -17.31 -14.26 3.70
CA GLY A 150 -16.35 -13.57 2.84
C GLY A 150 -15.83 -12.27 3.45
N PHE A 151 -15.74 -11.22 2.63
CA PHE A 151 -15.31 -9.91 3.11
C PHE A 151 -16.26 -9.36 4.18
N ALA A 152 -15.70 -8.62 5.14
CA ALA A 152 -16.47 -7.88 6.12
C ALA A 152 -17.43 -6.89 5.41
N LYS A 153 -18.64 -6.77 5.95
CA LYS A 153 -19.65 -5.84 5.45
C LYS A 153 -19.27 -4.39 5.74
N SER A 154 -18.68 -4.16 6.90
CA SER A 154 -18.20 -2.83 7.32
C SER A 154 -17.10 -2.96 8.36
N VAL A 155 -16.14 -2.03 8.32
CA VAL A 155 -15.14 -1.86 9.37
C VAL A 155 -15.19 -0.42 9.86
N THR A 156 -15.34 -0.23 11.17
CA THR A 156 -15.19 1.07 11.82
C THR A 156 -13.80 1.16 12.43
N VAL A 157 -13.10 2.26 12.17
CA VAL A 157 -11.68 2.45 12.47
C VAL A 157 -11.52 3.59 13.48
N TYR A 158 -10.86 3.30 14.61
CA TYR A 158 -10.63 4.24 15.70
C TYR A 158 -9.12 4.39 15.97
N PRO A 159 -8.45 5.38 15.33
CA PRO A 159 -7.05 5.65 15.60
C PRO A 159 -6.83 6.05 17.07
N GLY A 160 -5.82 5.46 17.72
CA GLY A 160 -5.45 5.77 19.09
C GLY A 160 -6.55 5.56 20.14
N TYR A 161 -7.52 4.67 19.88
CA TYR A 161 -8.55 4.31 20.86
C TYR A 161 -7.94 3.90 22.22
N ASN A 162 -8.59 4.28 23.32
CA ASN A 162 -8.05 4.04 24.67
C ASN A 162 -9.15 3.57 25.63
N GLY A 163 -9.60 2.33 25.47
CA GLY A 163 -10.59 1.69 26.35
C GLY A 163 -12.03 2.18 26.10
N ASN A 164 -12.31 3.44 26.42
CA ASN A 164 -13.63 4.08 26.29
C ASN A 164 -13.53 5.49 25.68
N TYR A 165 -12.41 5.81 25.04
CA TYR A 165 -12.12 7.13 24.50
C TYR A 165 -11.50 7.02 23.10
N ALA A 166 -12.01 7.81 22.15
CA ALA A 166 -11.54 7.84 20.76
C ALA A 166 -10.98 9.25 20.44
N PRO A 167 -9.69 9.53 20.70
CA PRO A 167 -9.11 10.88 20.64
C PRO A 167 -9.15 11.55 19.26
N TYR A 168 -9.34 10.77 18.20
CA TYR A 168 -9.30 11.24 16.82
C TYR A 168 -10.62 10.96 16.08
N GLY A 169 -11.68 10.61 16.81
CA GLY A 169 -12.95 10.20 16.23
C GLY A 169 -12.86 8.86 15.49
N VAL A 170 -13.63 8.72 14.42
CA VAL A 170 -13.81 7.47 13.68
C VAL A 170 -13.71 7.69 12.18
N ALA A 171 -13.27 6.67 11.45
CA ALA A 171 -13.43 6.56 10.01
C ALA A 171 -14.10 5.23 9.65
N TYR A 172 -14.71 5.15 8.47
CA TYR A 172 -15.42 3.96 8.01
C TYR A 172 -14.76 3.36 6.78
N SER A 173 -14.83 2.04 6.64
CA SER A 173 -14.37 1.35 5.44
C SER A 173 -15.19 1.76 4.22
N LYS A 174 -14.50 2.16 3.16
CA LYS A 174 -15.03 2.40 1.81
C LYS A 174 -14.72 1.24 0.86
N LYS A 175 -13.52 0.67 0.95
CA LYS A 175 -13.07 -0.49 0.17
C LYS A 175 -12.22 -1.40 1.04
N LEU A 176 -12.37 -2.70 0.89
CA LEU A 176 -11.53 -3.71 1.55
C LEU A 176 -10.77 -4.48 0.48
N MET A 177 -9.52 -4.81 0.80
CA MET A 177 -8.54 -5.31 -0.16
C MET A 177 -7.73 -6.39 0.54
N SER A 178 -7.67 -7.59 -0.03
CA SER A 178 -6.81 -8.68 0.45
C SER A 178 -6.24 -9.41 -0.75
N VAL A 179 -5.19 -10.20 -0.55
CA VAL A 179 -4.60 -10.98 -1.64
C VAL A 179 -5.29 -12.34 -1.81
N ARG A 180 -5.28 -12.86 -3.04
CA ARG A 180 -5.86 -14.16 -3.43
C ARG A 180 -5.38 -15.31 -2.56
N GLY A 181 -4.09 -15.34 -2.25
CA GLY A 181 -3.48 -16.38 -1.41
C GLY A 181 -4.15 -16.48 -0.02
N TRP A 182 -4.70 -15.38 0.50
CA TRP A 182 -5.55 -15.44 1.68
C TRP A 182 -7.01 -15.78 1.34
N THR A 183 -7.64 -15.01 0.45
CA THR A 183 -9.09 -15.10 0.26
C THR A 183 -9.54 -16.44 -0.32
N GLU A 184 -8.72 -17.05 -1.17
CA GLU A 184 -9.05 -18.32 -1.83
C GLU A 184 -8.36 -19.50 -1.15
N ASN A 185 -7.10 -19.33 -0.73
CA ASN A 185 -6.29 -20.45 -0.24
C ASN A 185 -6.19 -20.50 1.30
N GLY A 186 -6.57 -19.43 2.01
CA GLY A 186 -6.42 -19.34 3.47
C GLY A 186 -4.96 -19.46 3.93
N ASN A 187 -4.02 -19.08 3.07
CA ASN A 187 -2.59 -19.29 3.31
C ASN A 187 -2.06 -18.24 4.30
N SER A 188 -1.61 -18.67 5.47
CA SER A 188 -1.03 -17.82 6.53
C SER A 188 0.21 -17.04 6.09
N GLN A 189 0.86 -17.46 4.99
CA GLN A 189 1.96 -16.72 4.37
C GLN A 189 1.51 -15.45 3.62
N HIS A 190 0.21 -15.32 3.36
CA HIS A 190 -0.40 -14.24 2.59
C HIS A 190 -1.54 -13.55 3.37
N ASP A 191 -1.59 -13.73 4.69
CA ASP A 191 -2.60 -13.16 5.57
C ASP A 191 -2.41 -11.64 5.79
N ILE A 192 -2.67 -10.88 4.74
CA ILE A 192 -2.49 -9.43 4.71
C ILE A 192 -3.66 -8.77 3.99
N GLY A 193 -4.12 -7.64 4.53
CA GLY A 193 -5.21 -6.88 3.95
C GLY A 193 -5.13 -5.39 4.27
N ALA A 194 -5.91 -4.60 3.56
CA ALA A 194 -6.02 -3.17 3.79
C ALA A 194 -7.46 -2.67 3.72
N ILE A 195 -7.69 -1.57 4.41
CA ILE A 195 -8.96 -0.86 4.49
C ILE A 195 -8.74 0.54 3.92
N LYS A 196 -9.42 0.86 2.82
CA LYS A 196 -9.52 2.23 2.30
C LYS A 196 -10.64 2.95 3.03
N LEU A 197 -10.37 4.14 3.55
CA LEU A 197 -11.26 4.90 4.42
C LEU A 197 -12.14 5.89 3.64
N ASP A 198 -13.26 6.27 4.25
CA ASP A 198 -14.19 7.30 3.78
C ASP A 198 -13.62 8.72 3.87
N ARG A 199 -12.59 8.93 4.69
CA ARG A 199 -11.96 10.23 4.96
C ARG A 199 -10.45 10.11 5.20
N ASN A 200 -9.75 11.23 5.04
CA ASN A 200 -8.31 11.33 5.24
C ASN A 200 -7.90 11.49 6.72
N ILE A 201 -8.36 10.61 7.62
CA ILE A 201 -8.08 10.70 9.07
C ILE A 201 -6.59 10.59 9.42
N GLY A 202 -5.80 9.93 8.56
CA GLY A 202 -4.35 9.83 8.67
C GLY A 202 -3.62 11.17 8.53
N ASN A 203 -4.25 12.22 8.00
CA ASN A 203 -3.67 13.56 8.02
C ASN A 203 -3.51 14.12 9.45
N SER A 204 -4.40 13.73 10.37
CA SER A 204 -4.39 14.18 11.78
C SER A 204 -3.44 13.35 12.63
N VAL A 205 -3.45 12.02 12.44
CA VAL A 205 -2.65 11.09 13.27
C VAL A 205 -1.28 10.76 12.70
N GLY A 206 -1.10 10.94 11.39
CA GLY A 206 0.07 10.47 10.66
C GLY A 206 -0.07 9.02 10.22
N TRP A 207 1.03 8.44 9.75
CA TRP A 207 1.07 7.03 9.36
C TRP A 207 2.45 6.42 9.55
N PHE A 208 2.50 5.10 9.64
CA PHE A 208 3.73 4.32 9.63
C PHE A 208 4.34 4.28 8.22
N GLY A 209 5.66 4.17 8.15
CA GLY A 209 6.35 3.73 6.95
C GLY A 209 6.23 2.21 6.78
N LEU A 210 6.85 1.69 5.73
CA LEU A 210 6.98 0.28 5.40
C LEU A 210 8.47 0.01 5.14
N THR A 211 8.96 -1.19 5.44
CA THR A 211 10.32 -1.59 5.07
C THR A 211 10.39 -3.08 4.75
N THR A 212 11.25 -3.45 3.80
CA THR A 212 11.65 -4.85 3.57
C THR A 212 12.85 -5.27 4.41
N VAL A 213 13.51 -4.29 5.06
CA VAL A 213 14.69 -4.50 5.89
C VAL A 213 14.28 -5.07 7.24
N MET A 214 14.84 -6.23 7.59
CA MET A 214 14.54 -6.95 8.83
C MET A 214 15.54 -6.53 9.90
N ASN A 215 15.26 -5.43 10.59
CA ASN A 215 16.09 -4.93 11.69
C ASN A 215 15.39 -5.10 13.05
N SER A 216 16.21 -5.28 14.08
CA SER A 216 15.78 -5.27 15.48
C SER A 216 16.29 -4.00 16.18
N PRO A 217 15.68 -3.56 17.29
CA PRO A 217 14.47 -4.14 17.89
C PRO A 217 13.20 -3.84 17.08
N ILE A 218 12.18 -4.65 17.31
CA ILE A 218 10.84 -4.53 16.75
C ILE A 218 9.81 -4.32 17.86
N THR A 219 8.78 -3.55 17.57
CA THR A 219 7.71 -3.25 18.50
C THR A 219 6.37 -3.68 17.90
N LEU A 220 5.54 -4.32 18.72
CA LEU A 220 4.13 -4.55 18.44
C LEU A 220 3.33 -3.65 19.37
N SER A 221 2.42 -2.87 18.81
CA SER A 221 1.42 -2.12 19.56
C SER A 221 0.05 -2.43 18.97
N GLY A 222 -0.89 -2.86 19.81
CA GLY A 222 -2.20 -3.29 19.34
C GLY A 222 -3.22 -3.48 20.45
N TYR A 223 -4.40 -3.96 20.08
CA TYR A 223 -5.54 -4.10 20.97
C TYR A 223 -5.77 -5.56 21.35
N HIS A 224 -5.12 -5.95 22.44
CA HIS A 224 -5.17 -7.29 22.99
C HIS A 224 -6.47 -7.48 23.80
N GLY A 225 -7.14 -8.61 23.61
CA GLY A 225 -8.48 -8.85 24.13
C GLY A 225 -8.56 -8.90 25.66
N ASP A 226 -7.45 -9.27 26.30
CA ASP A 226 -7.29 -9.31 27.74
C ASP A 226 -6.97 -7.95 28.39
N LEU A 227 -6.71 -6.90 27.58
CA LEU A 227 -6.40 -5.55 28.06
C LEU A 227 -7.61 -4.60 28.06
N ASN A 228 -8.84 -5.13 28.07
CA ASN A 228 -10.09 -4.36 28.18
C ASN A 228 -10.16 -3.18 27.19
N LYS A 229 -9.90 -3.46 25.91
CA LYS A 229 -9.90 -2.48 24.79
C LYS A 229 -8.87 -1.35 24.93
N LYS A 230 -7.89 -1.47 25.83
CA LYS A 230 -6.71 -0.60 25.87
C LYS A 230 -5.62 -1.15 24.96
N MET A 231 -4.77 -0.26 24.48
CA MET A 231 -3.62 -0.65 23.67
C MET A 231 -2.51 -1.21 24.57
N GLY A 232 -2.00 -2.38 24.20
CA GLY A 232 -0.78 -2.95 24.74
C GLY A 232 0.39 -2.67 23.80
N THR A 233 1.60 -2.63 24.34
CA THR A 233 2.81 -2.51 23.55
C THR A 233 3.95 -3.31 24.17
N GLU A 234 4.79 -3.88 23.31
CA GLU A 234 6.00 -4.59 23.70
C GLU A 234 7.07 -4.43 22.63
N THR A 235 8.33 -4.45 23.03
CA THR A 235 9.49 -4.34 22.15
C THR A 235 10.45 -5.48 22.43
N GLU A 236 10.82 -6.21 21.38
CA GLU A 236 11.73 -7.36 21.44
C GLU A 236 12.57 -7.45 20.17
N ASN A 237 13.45 -8.45 20.08
CA ASN A 237 14.18 -8.74 18.86
C ASN A 237 13.43 -9.73 17.96
N ILE A 238 13.72 -9.69 16.65
CA ILE A 238 13.29 -10.71 15.70
C ILE A 238 13.93 -12.04 16.10
N LEU A 239 13.12 -13.10 16.20
CA LEU A 239 13.59 -14.44 16.51
C LEU A 239 14.14 -15.15 15.25
N ARG A 240 13.38 -15.10 14.16
CA ARG A 240 13.76 -15.65 12.85
C ARG A 240 12.84 -15.12 11.75
N THR A 241 13.21 -15.36 10.49
CA THR A 241 12.43 -14.98 9.31
C THR A 241 12.36 -16.12 8.31
N THR A 242 11.28 -16.15 7.53
CA THR A 242 11.22 -16.90 6.26
C THR A 242 11.08 -15.91 5.10
N ALA A 243 10.86 -16.41 3.87
CA ALA A 243 10.51 -15.56 2.73
C ALA A 243 9.23 -14.73 2.98
N ASN A 244 8.29 -15.28 3.76
CA ASN A 244 6.93 -14.74 3.88
C ASN A 244 6.49 -14.38 5.30
N ASN A 245 7.25 -14.73 6.33
CA ASN A 245 6.87 -14.48 7.72
C ASN A 245 8.04 -13.98 8.58
N VAL A 246 7.70 -13.23 9.63
CA VAL A 246 8.63 -12.80 10.69
C VAL A 246 8.12 -13.38 12.00
N TYR A 247 9.02 -13.98 12.76
CA TYR A 247 8.72 -14.66 14.03
C TYR A 247 9.42 -13.94 15.18
N TYR A 248 8.76 -13.89 16.32
CA TYR A 248 9.18 -13.14 17.50
C TYR A 248 8.51 -13.67 18.77
N LYS A 249 8.93 -13.14 19.92
CA LYS A 249 8.36 -13.44 21.23
C LYS A 249 7.46 -12.34 21.79
N LEU A 250 7.15 -11.32 20.99
CA LEU A 250 6.18 -10.28 21.35
C LEU A 250 4.86 -10.95 21.70
N ASP A 251 4.39 -10.73 22.92
CA ASP A 251 3.18 -11.30 23.47
C ASP A 251 1.93 -10.80 22.74
N SER A 252 0.99 -11.71 22.51
CA SER A 252 -0.29 -11.38 21.89
C SER A 252 -1.44 -12.19 22.48
N THR A 253 -2.64 -11.69 22.27
CA THR A 253 -3.90 -12.41 22.48
C THR A 253 -4.85 -12.02 21.37
N GLY A 254 -6.01 -12.70 21.28
CA GLY A 254 -7.04 -12.33 20.32
C GLY A 254 -7.32 -10.81 20.32
N GLY A 255 -7.45 -10.22 19.13
CA GLY A 255 -7.58 -8.78 18.90
C GLY A 255 -6.29 -8.10 18.45
N SER A 256 -5.14 -8.68 18.80
CA SER A 256 -3.83 -8.20 18.34
C SER A 256 -3.66 -8.38 16.83
N SER A 257 -4.42 -9.30 16.23
CA SER A 257 -4.42 -9.56 14.79
C SER A 257 -4.51 -8.28 13.98
N GLY A 258 -3.61 -8.15 13.00
CA GLY A 258 -3.47 -6.99 12.14
C GLY A 258 -2.56 -5.88 12.68
N SER A 259 -2.00 -6.03 13.88
CA SER A 259 -0.99 -5.09 14.40
C SER A 259 0.25 -5.08 13.50
N GLY A 260 0.63 -3.91 13.03
CA GLY A 260 1.93 -3.68 12.41
C GLY A 260 3.04 -3.87 13.43
N VAL A 261 4.00 -4.71 13.09
CA VAL A 261 5.26 -4.90 13.80
C VAL A 261 6.28 -3.98 13.15
N TYR A 262 6.79 -3.01 13.91
CA TYR A 262 7.56 -1.89 13.37
C TYR A 262 8.92 -1.71 14.05
N ASN A 263 9.86 -1.14 13.30
CA ASN A 263 11.20 -0.80 13.78
C ASN A 263 11.27 0.61 14.44
N ASN A 264 12.44 1.00 14.93
CA ASN A 264 12.65 2.32 15.56
C ASN A 264 12.36 3.53 14.65
N ASN A 265 12.40 3.35 13.34
CA ASN A 265 12.03 4.38 12.35
C ASN A 265 10.51 4.45 12.10
N LYS A 266 9.72 3.67 12.86
CA LYS A 266 8.26 3.53 12.71
C LYS A 266 7.90 3.04 11.30
N GLN A 267 8.68 2.09 10.79
CA GLN A 267 8.41 1.39 9.55
C GLN A 267 7.93 -0.03 9.87
N ILE A 268 6.77 -0.40 9.34
CA ILE A 268 6.20 -1.75 9.48
C ILE A 268 6.96 -2.70 8.57
N LEU A 269 7.43 -3.80 9.16
CA LEU A 269 8.13 -4.89 8.47
C LEU A 269 7.34 -6.21 8.47
N SER A 270 6.31 -6.29 9.32
CA SER A 270 5.40 -7.43 9.36
C SER A 270 4.02 -7.03 9.90
N VAL A 271 2.98 -7.75 9.50
CA VAL A 271 1.63 -7.64 10.05
C VAL A 271 1.38 -8.86 10.93
N HIS A 272 1.25 -8.67 12.24
CA HIS A 272 0.98 -9.73 13.20
C HIS A 272 -0.34 -10.43 12.91
N ALA A 273 -0.35 -11.75 12.99
CA ALA A 273 -1.52 -12.55 12.66
C ALA A 273 -1.73 -13.76 13.55
N TYR A 274 -0.66 -14.39 14.04
CA TYR A 274 -0.77 -15.71 14.65
C TYR A 274 0.21 -15.96 15.81
N GLY A 275 -0.15 -16.90 16.68
CA GLY A 275 0.70 -17.57 17.67
C GLY A 275 0.86 -19.06 17.38
N ALA A 276 2.08 -19.57 17.57
CA ALA A 276 2.50 -20.95 17.29
C ALA A 276 3.24 -21.58 18.49
N GLY A 277 2.60 -21.59 19.66
CA GLY A 277 3.07 -22.30 20.86
C GLY A 277 4.21 -21.61 21.62
N SER A 278 5.39 -21.47 21.01
CA SER A 278 6.57 -20.86 21.64
C SER A 278 7.06 -19.59 20.95
N GLU A 279 6.38 -19.18 19.88
CA GLU A 279 6.64 -17.96 19.13
C GLU A 279 5.35 -17.42 18.51
N ASN A 280 5.32 -16.13 18.28
CA ASN A 280 4.29 -15.43 17.52
C ASN A 280 4.86 -15.01 16.17
N PHE A 281 3.97 -14.82 15.19
CA PHE A 281 4.40 -14.45 13.86
C PHE A 281 3.39 -13.60 13.12
N GLY A 282 3.92 -12.93 12.10
CA GLY A 282 3.15 -12.13 11.18
C GLY A 282 3.55 -12.38 9.73
N THR A 283 2.72 -11.93 8.81
CA THR A 283 3.07 -11.87 7.39
C THR A 283 4.16 -10.81 7.20
N ARG A 284 5.27 -11.18 6.56
CA ARG A 284 6.41 -10.32 6.27
C ARG A 284 6.08 -9.36 5.13
N ILE A 285 6.47 -8.10 5.27
CA ILE A 285 6.55 -7.16 4.14
C ILE A 285 7.84 -7.48 3.36
N ASN A 286 7.75 -8.41 2.41
CA ASN A 286 8.79 -8.66 1.42
C ASN A 286 8.62 -7.70 0.22
N GLU A 287 9.50 -7.80 -0.76
CA GLU A 287 9.53 -6.96 -1.95
C GLU A 287 8.18 -6.90 -2.67
N GLU A 288 7.55 -8.05 -2.87
CA GLU A 288 6.30 -8.15 -3.63
C GLU A 288 5.13 -7.60 -2.84
N LYS A 289 5.02 -7.96 -1.55
CA LYS A 289 3.99 -7.44 -0.64
C LYS A 289 4.15 -5.95 -0.38
N PHE A 290 5.38 -5.43 -0.40
CA PHE A 290 5.63 -4.00 -0.33
C PHE A 290 4.97 -3.27 -1.51
N TYR A 291 5.06 -3.81 -2.73
CA TYR A 291 4.39 -3.22 -3.89
C TYR A 291 2.87 -3.38 -3.86
N VAL A 292 2.36 -4.53 -3.40
CA VAL A 292 0.92 -4.74 -3.18
C VAL A 292 0.37 -3.70 -2.19
N VAL A 293 0.98 -3.55 -1.02
CA VAL A 293 0.52 -2.56 -0.03
C VAL A 293 0.63 -1.14 -0.59
N ARG A 294 1.65 -0.85 -1.41
CA ARG A 294 1.78 0.47 -2.04
C ARG A 294 0.74 0.75 -3.11
N SER A 295 0.36 -0.23 -3.92
CA SER A 295 -0.75 -0.07 -4.87
C SER A 295 -2.05 0.24 -4.12
N TRP A 296 -2.24 -0.36 -2.94
CA TRP A 296 -3.38 -0.07 -2.09
C TRP A 296 -3.38 1.35 -1.49
N ILE A 297 -2.21 1.86 -1.13
CA ILE A 297 -2.03 3.24 -0.65
C ILE A 297 -2.34 4.25 -1.75
N THR A 298 -1.81 4.05 -2.94
CA THR A 298 -1.92 5.00 -4.07
C THR A 298 -3.22 4.85 -4.84
N SER A 299 -3.91 3.71 -4.68
CA SER A 299 -5.06 3.32 -5.50
C SER A 299 -4.74 3.30 -7.00
N LEU A 300 -3.50 2.95 -7.33
CA LEU A 300 -3.03 2.81 -8.69
C LEU A 300 -2.88 1.32 -9.02
N PRO A 301 -3.41 0.85 -10.16
CA PRO A 301 -3.18 -0.52 -10.59
C PRO A 301 -1.69 -0.72 -10.86
N LEU A 302 -1.16 -1.87 -10.48
CA LEU A 302 0.15 -2.31 -10.96
C LEU A 302 -0.03 -2.59 -12.45
N VAL A 303 0.74 -1.91 -13.30
CA VAL A 303 0.73 -2.15 -14.75
C VAL A 303 1.98 -2.97 -15.09
N PRO A 304 1.91 -3.94 -16.03
CA PRO A 304 3.09 -4.68 -16.47
C PRO A 304 4.24 -3.73 -16.84
N PRO A 305 5.50 -4.04 -16.46
CA PRO A 305 6.66 -3.19 -16.76
C PRO A 305 6.89 -2.87 -18.26
N SER A 306 6.18 -3.55 -19.17
CA SER A 306 6.43 -3.57 -20.61
C SER A 306 5.18 -3.35 -21.48
N THR A 307 4.14 -2.69 -20.96
CA THR A 307 2.95 -2.36 -21.76
C THR A 307 3.34 -1.56 -23.00
N GLN A 308 2.82 -1.94 -24.17
CA GLN A 308 3.05 -1.21 -25.42
C GLN A 308 2.61 0.25 -25.29
N GLY A 309 3.46 1.20 -25.68
CA GLY A 309 3.18 2.64 -25.61
C GLY A 309 4.10 3.39 -24.65
N VAL A 310 3.57 4.41 -23.99
CA VAL A 310 4.33 5.24 -23.04
C VAL A 310 4.19 4.69 -21.62
N ASN A 311 5.33 4.43 -20.99
CA ASN A 311 5.45 3.90 -19.63
C ASN A 311 6.16 4.91 -18.75
N TYR A 312 5.74 5.04 -17.50
CA TYR A 312 6.31 6.03 -16.59
C TYR A 312 6.16 5.64 -15.13
N ASN A 313 7.15 6.06 -14.33
CA ASN A 313 7.24 5.79 -12.91
C ASN A 313 7.62 7.08 -12.19
N SER A 314 6.85 7.45 -11.17
CA SER A 314 7.08 8.66 -10.38
C SER A 314 7.76 8.33 -9.07
N HIS A 315 8.65 9.20 -8.62
CA HIS A 315 9.22 9.15 -7.28
C HIS A 315 8.48 10.15 -6.39
N LEU A 316 7.79 9.69 -5.36
CA LEU A 316 7.07 10.56 -4.42
C LEU A 316 7.82 10.71 -3.11
N MET A 317 7.53 11.81 -2.39
CA MET A 317 7.97 11.94 -1.01
C MET A 317 7.46 10.76 -0.19
N ASP A 318 8.35 10.28 0.68
CA ASP A 318 8.10 9.22 1.65
C ASP A 318 7.71 7.87 1.05
N LEU A 319 7.43 7.74 -0.25
CA LEU A 319 7.14 6.46 -0.91
C LEU A 319 8.26 6.01 -1.83
N GLY A 320 9.09 6.91 -2.36
CA GLY A 320 10.06 6.56 -3.39
C GLY A 320 9.41 6.28 -4.74
N TRP A 321 10.06 5.47 -5.60
CA TRP A 321 9.54 5.06 -6.91
C TRP A 321 8.29 4.19 -6.77
N ILE A 322 7.13 4.61 -7.29
CA ILE A 322 5.82 3.95 -7.07
C ILE A 322 5.47 2.83 -8.04
N GLY A 323 6.36 2.52 -8.98
CA GLY A 323 6.16 1.49 -10.00
C GLY A 323 5.74 2.09 -11.34
N ASN A 324 5.87 1.28 -12.39
CA ASN A 324 5.48 1.70 -13.75
C ASN A 324 3.96 1.70 -13.90
N VAL A 325 3.48 2.73 -14.56
CA VAL A 325 2.14 2.79 -15.15
C VAL A 325 2.29 3.11 -16.64
N ALA A 326 1.22 2.93 -17.41
CA ALA A 326 1.24 3.19 -18.84
C ALA A 326 0.00 3.94 -19.34
N ASN A 327 0.15 4.57 -20.51
CA ASN A 327 -0.95 4.98 -21.40
C ASN A 327 -2.12 5.71 -20.72
N GLY A 328 -1.83 6.81 -20.04
CA GLY A 328 -2.83 7.68 -19.43
C GLY A 328 -3.22 7.29 -18.01
N SER A 329 -2.70 6.18 -17.47
CA SER A 329 -2.87 5.81 -16.06
C SER A 329 -2.27 6.86 -15.13
N VAL A 330 -2.84 7.06 -13.94
CA VAL A 330 -2.29 8.04 -13.00
C VAL A 330 -0.97 7.50 -12.43
N SER A 331 0.08 8.34 -12.39
CA SER A 331 1.30 8.08 -11.63
C SER A 331 1.46 9.17 -10.58
N GLY A 332 1.25 8.82 -9.31
CA GLY A 332 1.33 9.73 -8.18
C GLY A 332 0.24 9.48 -7.16
N THR A 333 -0.08 10.49 -6.35
CA THR A 333 -1.25 10.47 -5.45
C THR A 333 -2.08 11.73 -5.65
N VAL A 334 -3.40 11.59 -5.61
CA VAL A 334 -4.32 12.73 -5.75
C VAL A 334 -4.78 13.17 -4.36
N GLY A 335 -4.45 14.39 -3.95
CA GLY A 335 -4.96 14.99 -2.71
C GLY A 335 -4.34 14.47 -1.41
N GLN A 336 -3.37 13.55 -1.48
CA GLN A 336 -2.67 13.00 -0.31
C GLN A 336 -1.47 13.86 0.14
N LYS A 337 -1.28 15.06 -0.44
CA LYS A 337 -0.19 15.99 -0.12
C LYS A 337 1.22 15.42 -0.30
N ARG A 338 1.37 14.33 -1.06
CA ARG A 338 2.69 13.75 -1.37
C ARG A 338 3.25 14.38 -2.65
N ARG A 339 4.30 15.21 -2.50
CA ARG A 339 5.00 15.80 -3.65
C ARG A 339 5.69 14.73 -4.49
N MET A 340 5.66 14.90 -5.80
CA MET A 340 6.58 14.25 -6.71
C MET A 340 7.96 14.91 -6.60
N GLU A 341 9.02 14.10 -6.61
CA GLU A 341 10.42 14.56 -6.56
C GLU A 341 11.17 14.22 -7.85
N ALA A 342 10.84 13.11 -8.52
CA ALA A 342 11.41 12.71 -9.80
C ALA A 342 10.45 11.86 -10.65
N ILE A 343 10.81 11.63 -11.91
CA ILE A 343 10.07 10.76 -12.85
C ILE A 343 11.03 10.07 -13.83
N LYS A 344 10.66 8.86 -14.26
CA LYS A 344 11.22 8.14 -15.42
C LYS A 344 10.10 7.92 -16.43
N ILE A 345 10.39 8.12 -17.71
CA ILE A 345 9.45 7.91 -18.82
C ILE A 345 10.18 7.15 -19.94
N SER A 346 9.56 6.09 -20.46
CA SER A 346 10.05 5.31 -21.59
C SER A 346 8.94 5.03 -22.60
N ILE A 347 9.34 4.62 -23.80
CA ILE A 347 8.44 4.11 -24.83
C ILE A 347 8.80 2.66 -25.11
N ASN A 348 7.81 1.77 -25.00
CA ASN A 348 8.00 0.33 -25.15
C ASN A 348 7.16 -0.20 -26.33
N ASN A 349 7.74 -1.14 -27.09
CA ASN A 349 7.03 -2.04 -28.02
C ASN A 349 6.12 -1.42 -29.10
N LEU A 350 6.41 -0.21 -29.60
CA LEU A 350 5.66 0.42 -30.71
C LEU A 350 6.14 -0.02 -32.11
N GLY A 351 6.39 -1.31 -32.33
CA GLY A 351 6.58 -1.87 -33.68
C GLY A 351 7.75 -1.29 -34.50
N HIS A 352 8.94 -1.19 -33.91
CA HIS A 352 10.16 -0.65 -34.55
C HIS A 352 10.09 0.80 -35.06
N ILE A 353 9.09 1.59 -34.66
CA ILE A 353 9.07 3.02 -34.96
C ILE A 353 10.27 3.69 -34.25
N GLY A 354 11.22 4.20 -35.04
CA GLY A 354 12.42 4.87 -34.52
C GLY A 354 12.12 6.19 -33.82
N GLY A 355 12.97 6.57 -32.86
CA GLY A 355 12.83 7.82 -32.10
C GLY A 355 12.94 7.62 -30.59
N SER A 356 12.65 8.68 -29.83
CA SER A 356 12.76 8.67 -28.36
C SER A 356 11.70 9.57 -27.72
N ILE A 357 11.54 9.45 -26.40
CA ILE A 357 10.85 10.43 -25.57
C ILE A 357 11.88 11.22 -24.76
N GLN A 358 11.79 12.54 -24.84
CA GLN A 358 12.59 13.47 -24.06
C GLN A 358 11.72 14.22 -23.07
N TYR A 359 12.26 14.45 -21.87
CA TYR A 359 11.54 15.15 -20.81
C TYR A 359 12.49 15.88 -19.87
N ARG A 360 11.96 16.88 -19.18
CA ARG A 360 12.66 17.60 -18.11
C ARG A 360 11.68 18.11 -17.08
N SER A 361 12.15 18.23 -15.85
CA SER A 361 11.39 18.67 -14.68
C SER A 361 11.84 20.07 -14.23
N HIS A 362 10.88 20.88 -13.77
CA HIS A 362 11.15 22.09 -13.00
C HIS A 362 11.14 21.73 -11.51
N VAL A 363 12.28 21.91 -10.83
CA VAL A 363 12.48 21.50 -9.44
C VAL A 363 12.72 22.71 -8.55
N GLN A 364 12.17 22.67 -7.33
CA GLN A 364 12.37 23.69 -6.31
C GLN A 364 13.86 24.08 -6.13
N ASP A 365 14.12 25.38 -6.13
CA ASP A 365 15.44 26.04 -6.07
C ASP A 365 16.46 25.62 -7.13
N LYS A 366 16.06 24.81 -8.12
CA LYS A 366 16.91 24.37 -9.23
C LYS A 366 16.41 24.85 -10.59
N GLY A 367 15.11 25.17 -10.68
CA GLY A 367 14.48 25.54 -11.94
C GLY A 367 14.37 24.36 -12.90
N TRP A 368 14.37 24.65 -14.20
CA TRP A 368 14.36 23.64 -15.25
C TRP A 368 15.69 22.87 -15.29
N MET A 369 15.60 21.55 -15.12
CA MET A 369 16.73 20.65 -15.27
C MET A 369 17.02 20.33 -16.76
N ASN A 370 18.14 19.67 -17.02
CA ASN A 370 18.51 19.20 -18.35
C ASN A 370 17.46 18.22 -18.91
N TRP A 371 17.32 18.22 -20.23
CA TRP A 371 16.54 17.21 -20.93
C TRP A 371 17.20 15.84 -20.78
N VAL A 372 16.42 14.86 -20.38
CA VAL A 372 16.80 13.45 -20.33
C VAL A 372 15.93 12.65 -21.30
N SER A 373 16.34 11.42 -21.62
CA SER A 373 15.63 10.56 -22.57
C SER A 373 15.37 9.17 -21.98
N ASN A 374 14.31 8.50 -22.43
CA ASN A 374 14.05 7.05 -22.26
C ASN A 374 14.59 6.41 -20.95
N GLY A 375 13.76 6.39 -19.91
CA GLY A 375 14.05 5.71 -18.63
C GLY A 375 15.03 6.43 -17.70
N ALA A 376 15.74 7.46 -18.18
CA ALA A 376 16.61 8.29 -17.35
C ALA A 376 15.82 9.10 -16.30
N VAL A 377 16.44 9.40 -15.15
CA VAL A 377 15.77 10.14 -14.08
C VAL A 377 15.71 11.63 -14.41
N SER A 378 14.51 12.22 -14.38
CA SER A 378 14.31 13.68 -14.36
C SER A 378 13.80 14.11 -13.00
N GLY A 379 14.50 15.04 -12.33
CA GLY A 379 14.18 15.51 -10.98
C GLY A 379 15.26 15.18 -9.95
N THR A 380 14.86 14.99 -8.69
CA THR A 380 15.75 14.62 -7.58
C THR A 380 15.14 13.50 -6.75
N THR A 381 15.97 12.60 -6.21
CA THR A 381 15.53 11.57 -5.26
C THR A 381 16.16 11.82 -3.90
N GLY A 382 15.38 11.79 -2.82
CA GLY A 382 15.88 11.88 -1.44
C GLY A 382 16.38 13.27 -1.00
N GLN A 383 16.30 14.29 -1.87
CA GLN A 383 16.75 15.66 -1.56
C GLN A 383 15.65 16.54 -0.97
N LYS A 384 14.45 15.99 -0.74
CA LYS A 384 13.26 16.70 -0.22
C LYS A 384 12.82 17.91 -1.06
N LYS A 385 13.10 17.90 -2.37
CA LYS A 385 12.74 18.97 -3.31
C LYS A 385 11.54 18.55 -4.16
N ARG A 386 10.51 19.42 -4.21
CA ARG A 386 9.32 19.19 -5.04
C ARG A 386 9.62 19.44 -6.52
N MET A 387 9.05 18.60 -7.38
CA MET A 387 8.81 18.90 -8.78
C MET A 387 7.55 19.79 -8.89
N GLU A 388 7.64 20.88 -9.64
CA GLU A 388 6.56 21.88 -9.78
C GLU A 388 5.95 21.88 -11.19
N ALA A 389 6.74 21.52 -12.21
CA ALA A 389 6.29 21.39 -13.59
C ALA A 389 7.13 20.37 -14.38
N ILE A 390 6.63 19.97 -15.56
CA ILE A 390 7.29 19.05 -16.48
C ILE A 390 7.03 19.44 -17.95
N GLN A 391 7.99 19.16 -18.81
CA GLN A 391 7.84 19.21 -20.27
C GLN A 391 8.24 17.86 -20.87
N ILE A 392 7.48 17.38 -21.84
CA ILE A 392 7.67 16.07 -22.48
C ILE A 392 7.47 16.22 -23.98
N LYS A 393 8.41 15.71 -24.79
CA LYS A 393 8.33 15.74 -26.25
C LYS A 393 8.85 14.44 -26.86
N LEU A 394 8.35 14.11 -28.04
CA LEU A 394 8.84 13.00 -28.85
C LEU A 394 9.93 13.48 -29.82
N THR A 395 10.83 12.58 -30.21
CA THR A 395 11.87 12.83 -31.22
C THR A 395 11.91 11.71 -32.25
N GLY A 396 12.45 11.97 -33.44
CA GLY A 396 12.56 10.96 -34.51
C GLY A 396 11.22 10.62 -35.18
N GLU A 397 11.13 9.42 -35.75
CA GLU A 397 9.96 8.99 -36.55
C GLU A 397 8.68 8.92 -35.71
N ILE A 398 8.76 8.52 -34.44
CA ILE A 398 7.60 8.46 -33.55
C ILE A 398 6.93 9.83 -33.37
N ALA A 399 7.70 10.93 -33.39
CA ALA A 399 7.15 12.28 -33.31
C ALA A 399 6.35 12.69 -34.54
N LYS A 400 6.52 12.01 -35.68
CA LYS A 400 5.72 12.22 -36.90
C LYS A 400 4.39 11.48 -36.84
N VAL A 401 4.31 10.39 -36.09
CA VAL A 401 3.13 9.51 -36.02
C VAL A 401 2.25 9.81 -34.81
N TYR A 402 2.84 10.25 -33.70
CA TYR A 402 2.13 10.50 -32.44
C TYR A 402 2.36 11.90 -31.90
N ASN A 403 1.39 12.39 -31.15
CA ASN A 403 1.53 13.41 -30.13
C ASN A 403 1.75 12.73 -28.77
N VAL A 404 2.58 13.34 -27.92
CA VAL A 404 2.60 13.02 -26.49
C VAL A 404 1.77 14.05 -25.75
N GLU A 405 0.67 13.59 -25.15
CA GLU A 405 -0.21 14.41 -24.31
C GLU A 405 0.01 14.06 -22.85
N TYR A 406 0.02 15.09 -21.99
CA TYR A 406 0.23 14.93 -20.56
C TYR A 406 -0.46 16.03 -19.75
N ARG A 407 -0.80 15.71 -18.51
CA ARG A 407 -1.31 16.68 -17.53
C ARG A 407 -0.81 16.37 -16.13
N ALA A 408 -0.76 17.41 -15.30
CA ALA A 408 -0.29 17.35 -13.92
C ALA A 408 -1.45 17.60 -12.94
N HIS A 409 -1.46 16.86 -11.83
CA HIS A 409 -2.22 17.20 -10.64
C HIS A 409 -1.34 18.06 -9.73
N VAL A 410 -1.75 19.28 -9.44
CA VAL A 410 -0.98 20.26 -8.65
C VAL A 410 -1.70 20.53 -7.33
N SER A 411 -0.93 20.58 -6.24
CA SER A 411 -1.47 20.80 -4.90
C SER A 411 -2.31 22.08 -4.80
N ASN A 412 -3.51 21.94 -4.25
CA ASN A 412 -4.57 22.96 -4.17
C ASN A 412 -5.05 23.57 -5.51
N LYS A 413 -4.72 22.95 -6.64
CA LYS A 413 -5.29 23.30 -7.97
C LYS A 413 -6.01 22.14 -8.63
N GLY A 414 -5.69 20.90 -8.26
CA GLY A 414 -6.26 19.73 -8.90
C GLY A 414 -5.56 19.38 -10.21
N TRP A 415 -6.26 18.66 -11.08
CA TRP A 415 -5.80 18.36 -12.44
C TRP A 415 -5.84 19.61 -13.31
N LEU A 416 -4.69 19.99 -13.86
CA LEU A 416 -4.60 21.03 -14.88
C LEU A 416 -4.98 20.48 -16.27
N PRO A 417 -5.27 21.34 -17.26
CA PRO A 417 -5.56 20.91 -18.62
C PRO A 417 -4.45 20.06 -19.25
N TRP A 418 -4.84 19.19 -20.19
CA TRP A 418 -3.88 18.46 -21.02
C TRP A 418 -3.07 19.43 -21.88
N VAL A 419 -1.76 19.20 -21.92
CA VAL A 419 -0.82 19.87 -22.82
C VAL A 419 -0.09 18.82 -23.65
N GLN A 420 0.64 19.26 -24.67
CA GLN A 420 1.32 18.33 -25.56
C GLN A 420 2.68 18.83 -26.05
N ASN A 421 3.51 17.89 -26.48
CA ASN A 421 4.70 18.13 -27.31
C ASN A 421 5.60 19.30 -26.85
N GLY A 422 6.07 19.24 -25.60
CA GLY A 422 7.04 20.19 -25.03
C GLY A 422 6.42 21.37 -24.29
N GLN A 423 5.09 21.51 -24.30
CA GLN A 423 4.37 22.50 -23.50
C GLN A 423 4.50 22.22 -21.99
N THR A 424 4.34 23.24 -21.14
CA THR A 424 4.51 23.07 -19.69
C THR A 424 3.25 22.50 -19.05
N ALA A 425 3.36 21.36 -18.36
CA ALA A 425 2.35 20.89 -17.42
C ALA A 425 2.80 21.18 -15.99
N GLY A 426 1.93 21.74 -15.15
CA GLY A 426 2.24 22.16 -13.78
C GLY A 426 2.33 23.67 -13.64
N THR A 427 3.09 24.15 -12.66
CA THR A 427 3.28 25.58 -12.38
C THR A 427 4.75 25.90 -12.17
N THR A 428 5.21 27.05 -12.68
CA THR A 428 6.55 27.57 -12.40
C THR A 428 6.44 28.85 -11.58
N GLY A 429 7.18 28.97 -10.47
CA GLY A 429 7.22 30.19 -9.65
C GLY A 429 6.09 30.36 -8.64
N GLU A 430 5.14 29.41 -8.55
CA GLU A 430 4.04 29.47 -7.59
C GLU A 430 4.31 28.71 -6.28
N ALA A 431 5.47 28.07 -6.15
CA ALA A 431 5.82 27.20 -5.02
C ALA A 431 4.84 26.03 -4.77
N ARG A 432 4.15 25.56 -5.82
CA ARG A 432 3.20 24.43 -5.72
C ARG A 432 3.80 23.14 -6.24
N GLN A 433 3.63 22.06 -5.47
CA GLN A 433 4.11 20.73 -5.82
C GLN A 433 3.15 20.02 -6.79
N MET A 434 3.71 19.31 -7.77
CA MET A 434 2.99 18.24 -8.46
C MET A 434 2.81 17.05 -7.52
N GLU A 435 1.63 16.43 -7.54
CA GLU A 435 1.30 15.25 -6.73
C GLU A 435 1.05 14.01 -7.60
N ALA A 436 0.60 14.21 -8.86
CA ALA A 436 0.43 13.14 -9.84
C ALA A 436 0.56 13.63 -11.29
N ILE A 437 0.71 12.68 -12.22
CA ILE A 437 0.80 12.92 -13.66
C ILE A 437 0.05 11.83 -14.46
N GLN A 438 -0.46 12.19 -15.63
CA GLN A 438 -0.91 11.25 -16.65
C GLN A 438 -0.20 11.57 -17.98
N ILE A 439 0.20 10.54 -18.71
CA ILE A 439 0.90 10.67 -20.00
C ILE A 439 0.33 9.65 -20.98
N ARG A 440 -0.06 10.07 -22.18
CA ARG A 440 -0.57 9.20 -23.24
C ARG A 440 0.02 9.56 -24.60
N LEU A 441 0.10 8.57 -25.47
CA LEU A 441 0.37 8.78 -26.89
C LEU A 441 -0.96 8.85 -27.64
N VAL A 442 -1.11 9.88 -28.45
CA VAL A 442 -2.29 10.07 -29.32
C VAL A 442 -1.82 10.07 -30.75
N LYS A 443 -2.39 9.20 -31.59
CA LYS A 443 -2.03 9.13 -33.01
C LYS A 443 -2.44 10.43 -33.71
N LYS A 444 -1.58 10.94 -34.60
CA LYS A 444 -1.84 12.14 -35.40
C LYS A 444 -2.84 11.89 -36.52
#